data_AF-A0A838RL17-F1
#
_entry.id   AF-A0A838RL17-F1
#
_cell.length_a   1.000
_cell.length_b   1.000
_cell.length_c   1.000
_cell.angle_alpha   90.00
_cell.angle_beta   90.00
_cell.angle_gamma   90.00
#
_symmetry.space_group_name_H-M   'P 1'
#
loop_
_entity.id
_entity.type
_entity.pdbx_description
1 polymer ?
#
loop_
_entity_poly.entity_id
_entity_poly.type
_entity_poly.pdbx_seq_one_letter_code
_entity_poly.pdbx_strand_id
1 'polypeptide(L)'
;MSRIPATFQRLRAEGRTALMPYLTIGYPEKESMQRLVPAVAESGADMLELGIPFSDPIADGPTIQASTQKALANGVTLRYCL
;
A
#
# COMPACT_ATOMS: atom_id res chain seq x y z
N MET A 1 -3.18 -22.56 -1.06
CA MET A 1 -2.94 -21.69 -2.25
C MET A 1 -2.57 -20.30 -1.77
N SER A 2 -1.61 -19.63 -2.42
CA SER A 2 -1.30 -18.22 -2.16
C SER A 2 -2.48 -17.33 -2.59
N ARG A 3 -2.68 -16.20 -1.91
CA ARG A 3 -3.77 -15.26 -2.22
C ARG A 3 -3.63 -14.63 -3.61
N ILE A 4 -2.40 -14.33 -4.04
CA ILE A 4 -2.16 -13.62 -5.30
C ILE A 4 -2.60 -14.44 -6.53
N PRO A 5 -2.16 -15.71 -6.73
CA PRO A 5 -2.64 -16.52 -7.84
C PRO A 5 -4.16 -16.73 -7.84
N ALA A 6 -4.75 -16.91 -6.65
CA ALA A 6 -6.20 -17.09 -6.52
C ALA A 6 -6.98 -15.84 -6.97
N THR A 7 -6.51 -14.64 -6.59
CA THR A 7 -7.11 -13.36 -7.03
C THR A 7 -7.04 -13.21 -8.55
N PHE A 8 -5.89 -13.47 -9.17
CA PHE A 8 -5.77 -13.37 -10.63
C PHE A 8 -6.60 -14.41 -11.38
N GLN A 9 -6.73 -15.64 -10.84
CA GLN A 9 -7.59 -16.66 -11.43
C GLN A 9 -9.05 -16.22 -11.41
N ARG A 10 -9.52 -15.70 -10.27
CA ARG A 10 -10.88 -15.15 -10.11
C ARG A 10 -11.13 -14.01 -11.10
N LEU A 11 -10.24 -13.02 -11.14
CA LEU A 11 -10.39 -11.85 -12.02
C LEU A 11 -10.40 -12.21 -13.51
N ARG A 12 -9.57 -13.17 -13.92
CA ARG A 12 -9.56 -13.70 -15.28
C ARG A 12 -10.90 -14.36 -15.63
N ALA A 13 -11.48 -15.14 -14.72
CA ALA A 13 -12.79 -15.76 -14.92
C ALA A 13 -13.91 -14.72 -15.00
N GLU A 14 -13.78 -13.60 -14.28
CA GLU A 14 -14.71 -12.46 -14.31
C GLU A 14 -14.50 -11.52 -15.51
N GLY A 15 -13.44 -11.72 -16.32
CA GLY A 15 -13.09 -10.80 -17.42
C GLY A 15 -12.65 -9.40 -16.95
N ARG A 16 -12.14 -9.29 -15.72
CA ARG A 16 -11.77 -8.02 -15.07
C ARG A 16 -10.25 -7.84 -14.97
N THR A 17 -9.80 -6.59 -15.07
CA THR A 17 -8.43 -6.20 -14.75
C THR A 17 -8.29 -5.98 -13.24
N ALA A 18 -7.14 -6.35 -12.67
CA ALA A 18 -6.87 -6.11 -11.25
C ALA A 18 -6.65 -4.63 -10.96
N LEU A 19 -7.23 -4.13 -9.86
CA LEU A 19 -6.89 -2.84 -9.27
C LEU A 19 -6.03 -3.04 -8.01
N MET A 20 -4.82 -2.46 -8.00
CA MET A 20 -3.88 -2.56 -6.89
C MET A 20 -3.36 -1.17 -6.47
N PRO A 21 -4.01 -0.52 -5.50
CA PRO A 21 -3.54 0.78 -5.01
C PRO A 21 -2.30 0.63 -4.13
N TYR A 22 -1.37 1.58 -4.28
CA TYR A 22 -0.18 1.72 -3.44
C TYR A 22 -0.42 2.75 -2.33
N LEU A 23 -0.03 2.41 -1.10
CA LEU A 23 -0.11 3.28 0.08
C LEU A 23 1.22 3.23 0.86
N THR A 24 1.77 4.40 1.20
CA THR A 24 2.94 4.49 2.09
C THR A 24 2.51 4.36 3.55
N ILE A 25 3.03 3.36 4.27
CA ILE A 25 2.67 3.12 5.68
C ILE A 25 3.04 4.34 6.53
N GLY A 26 2.07 4.83 7.29
CA GLY A 26 2.20 5.97 8.20
C GLY A 26 2.17 7.35 7.53
N TYR A 27 1.67 7.44 6.30
CA TYR A 27 1.25 8.67 5.66
C TYR A 27 -0.29 8.74 5.54
N PRO A 28 -0.94 9.91 5.73
CA PRO A 28 -0.36 11.19 6.16
C PRO A 28 0.02 11.24 7.66
N GLU A 29 -0.64 10.42 8.48
CA GLU A 29 -0.36 10.22 9.90
C GLU A 29 0.04 8.77 10.15
N LYS A 30 0.79 8.50 11.23
CA LYS A 30 1.31 7.18 11.56
C LYS A 30 0.21 6.10 11.59
N GLU A 31 -0.95 6.42 12.13
CA GLU A 31 -2.09 5.50 12.31
C GLU A 31 -3.08 5.51 11.12
N SER A 32 -2.84 6.29 10.07
CA SER A 32 -3.79 6.46 8.95
C SER A 32 -4.17 5.16 8.25
N MET A 33 -3.29 4.16 8.24
CA MET A 33 -3.52 2.87 7.59
C MET A 33 -4.75 2.14 8.13
N GLN A 34 -5.08 2.31 9.41
CA GLN A 34 -6.24 1.67 10.04
C GLN A 34 -7.56 2.09 9.39
N ARG A 35 -7.62 3.30 8.82
CA ARG A 35 -8.81 3.79 8.09
C ARG A 35 -8.67 3.60 6.59
N LEU A 36 -7.48 3.84 6.04
CA LEU A 36 -7.27 3.84 4.59
C LEU A 36 -7.34 2.45 3.97
N VAL A 37 -6.75 1.43 4.60
CA VAL A 37 -6.72 0.07 4.03
C VAL A 37 -8.14 -0.52 3.91
N PRO A 38 -9.00 -0.49 4.95
CA PRO A 38 -10.39 -0.94 4.81
C PRO A 38 -11.17 -0.15 3.76
N ALA A 39 -11.05 1.18 3.76
CA ALA A 39 -11.77 2.03 2.81
C ALA A 39 -11.39 1.72 1.35
N VAL A 40 -10.10 1.48 1.08
CA VAL A 40 -9.61 1.11 -0.26
C VAL A 40 -10.09 -0.29 -0.66
N ALA A 41 -10.09 -1.25 0.27
CA ALA A 41 -10.60 -2.60 0.02
C ALA A 41 -12.11 -2.58 -0.28
N GLU A 42 -12.90 -1.84 0.51
CA GLU A 42 -14.34 -1.67 0.32
C GLU A 42 -14.67 -0.93 -0.99
N SER A 43 -13.76 -0.09 -1.48
CA SER A 43 -13.90 0.63 -2.76
C SER A 43 -13.57 -0.23 -3.99
N GLY A 44 -13.29 -1.53 -3.81
CA GLY A 44 -13.10 -2.47 -4.91
C GLY A 44 -11.65 -2.75 -5.32
N ALA A 45 -10.68 -2.43 -4.47
CA ALA A 45 -9.30 -2.89 -4.67
C ALA A 45 -9.22 -4.42 -4.57
N ASP A 46 -8.55 -5.06 -5.53
CA ASP A 46 -8.38 -6.51 -5.54
C ASP A 46 -7.18 -6.96 -4.69
N MET A 47 -6.17 -6.09 -4.60
CA MET A 47 -4.97 -6.23 -3.78
C MET A 47 -4.50 -4.83 -3.33
N LEU A 48 -3.61 -4.78 -2.35
CA LEU A 48 -2.98 -3.54 -1.91
C LEU A 48 -1.46 -3.69 -1.90
N GLU A 49 -0.77 -2.62 -2.28
CA GLU A 49 0.67 -2.48 -2.08
C GLU A 49 0.91 -1.54 -0.90
N LEU A 50 1.57 -2.04 0.15
CA LEU A 50 1.90 -1.25 1.33
C LEU A 50 3.40 -0.95 1.35
N GLY A 51 3.76 0.30 1.10
CA GLY A 51 5.13 0.78 1.07
C GLY A 51 5.69 0.95 2.47
N ILE A 52 6.80 0.26 2.76
CA ILE A 52 7.60 0.51 3.97
C ILE A 52 8.48 1.74 3.68
N PRO A 53 8.38 2.82 4.46
CA PRO A 53 9.17 4.02 4.20
C PRO A 53 10.66 3.77 4.41
N PHE A 54 11.48 4.29 3.50
CA PHE A 54 12.93 4.11 3.45
C PHE A 54 13.65 5.47 3.30
N SER A 55 14.84 5.62 3.88
CA SER A 55 15.53 6.91 3.95
C SER A 55 16.08 7.40 2.61
N ASP A 56 16.34 6.50 1.66
CA ASP A 56 16.94 6.81 0.36
C ASP A 56 16.13 6.26 -0.84
N PRO A 57 14.90 6.77 -1.07
CA PRO A 57 13.97 6.23 -2.08
C PRO A 57 14.29 6.71 -3.52
N ILE A 58 15.50 6.44 -4.01
CA ILE A 58 16.00 6.95 -5.31
C ILE A 58 15.25 6.43 -6.55
N ALA A 59 14.53 5.32 -6.41
CA ALA A 59 13.76 4.70 -7.50
C ALA A 59 12.34 5.27 -7.62
N ASP A 60 11.88 6.02 -6.62
CA ASP A 60 10.51 6.50 -6.53
C ASP A 60 10.33 7.89 -7.16
N GLY A 61 9.11 8.19 -7.61
CA GLY A 61 8.76 9.55 -8.05
C GLY A 61 8.58 10.53 -6.88
N PRO A 62 8.54 11.85 -7.13
CA PRO A 62 8.54 12.88 -6.08
C PRO A 62 7.37 12.75 -5.09
N THR A 63 6.20 12.31 -5.55
CA THR A 63 5.03 12.08 -4.68
C THR A 63 5.28 10.97 -3.65
N ILE A 64 5.84 9.85 -4.09
CA ILE A 64 6.13 8.71 -3.21
C ILE A 64 7.28 9.08 -2.27
N GLN A 65 8.34 9.70 -2.79
CA GLN A 65 9.45 10.21 -1.96
C GLN A 65 8.93 11.13 -0.85
N ALA A 66 8.06 12.10 -1.16
CA ALA A 66 7.49 13.01 -0.17
C ALA A 66 6.66 12.27 0.89
N SER A 67 5.81 11.32 0.47
CA SER A 67 5.02 10.50 1.41
C SER A 67 5.89 9.66 2.33
N THR A 68 6.99 9.11 1.81
CA THR A 68 7.98 8.32 2.54
C THR A 68 8.71 9.18 3.56
N GLN A 69 9.19 10.36 3.18
CA GLN A 69 9.84 11.29 4.12
C GLN A 69 8.89 11.71 5.24
N LYS A 70 7.62 11.98 4.94
CA LYS A 70 6.61 12.28 5.95
C LYS A 70 6.35 11.10 6.88
N ALA A 71 6.27 9.88 6.37
CA ALA A 71 6.10 8.68 7.18
C ALA A 71 7.30 8.44 8.12
N LEU A 72 8.53 8.66 7.67
CA LEU A 72 9.73 8.63 8.52
C LEU A 72 9.67 9.69 9.62
N ALA A 73 9.26 10.93 9.27
CA ALA A 73 9.08 12.01 10.24
C ALA A 73 7.98 11.70 11.29
N ASN A 74 6.99 10.89 10.92
CA ASN A 74 5.97 10.37 11.84
C ASN A 74 6.50 9.21 12.72
N GLY A 75 7.79 8.86 12.62
CA GLY A 75 8.43 7.82 13.44
C GLY A 75 8.02 6.40 13.07
N VAL A 76 7.70 6.15 11.79
CA VAL A 76 7.49 4.80 11.27
C VAL A 76 8.83 4.05 11.26
N THR A 77 8.80 2.79 11.69
CA THR A 77 9.95 1.89 11.69
C THR A 77 9.53 0.56 11.08
N LEU A 78 10.48 -0.28 10.68
CA LEU A 78 10.17 -1.62 10.19
C LEU A 78 9.34 -2.43 11.19
N ARG A 79 9.61 -2.31 12.50
CA ARG A 79 8.84 -2.97 13.57
C ARG A 79 7.38 -2.49 13.64
N TYR A 80 7.10 -1.26 13.23
CA TYR A 80 5.74 -0.76 13.18
C TYR A 80 4.95 -1.31 11.98
N CYS A 81 5.65 -1.65 10.89
CA CYS A 81 5.03 -2.12 9.65
C CYS A 81 4.69 -3.63 9.63
N LEU A 82 5.31 -4.42 10.53
CA LEU A 82 5.21 -5.88 10.59
C LEU A 82 4.41 -6.33 11.82
#